data_AF-A0A372LFE3-F1
#
_entry.id   AF-A0A372LFE3-F1
#
_cell.length_a   1.000
_cell.length_b   1.000
_cell.length_c   1.000
_cell.angle_alpha   90.00
_cell.angle_beta   90.00
_cell.angle_gamma   90.00
#
_symmetry.space_group_name_H-M   'P 1'
#
loop_
_entity.id
_entity.type
_entity.pdbx_description
1 polymer ?
#
loop_
_entity_poly.entity_id
_entity_poly.type
_entity_poly.pdbx_seq_one_letter_code
_entity_poly.pdbx_strand_id
1 'polypeptide(L)'
;MSRKLYVFIVTSLLIFILAACNKNELNGNSSAEHWNSLDRNQKHIQVATELEELRSSGFTIIVEEYYFIDQLDAYYNDNPSGNLSIHKAIRKIGNSTGTIQVSN
;
A
#
# COMPACT_ATOMS: atom_id res chain seq x y z
N MET A 1 11.11 23.74 -42.94
CA MET A 1 10.40 22.50 -42.54
C MET A 1 10.83 22.16 -41.12
N SER A 2 10.30 22.87 -40.14
CA SER A 2 10.87 22.94 -38.78
C SER A 2 9.78 23.24 -37.74
N ARG A 3 8.61 22.58 -37.90
CA ARG A 3 7.47 22.70 -36.98
C ARG A 3 7.18 21.43 -36.17
N LYS A 4 7.95 20.35 -36.38
CA LYS A 4 7.68 19.03 -35.77
C LYS A 4 8.50 18.72 -34.52
N LEU A 5 9.52 19.51 -34.19
CA LEU A 5 10.41 19.21 -33.04
C LEU A 5 9.87 19.73 -31.69
N TYR A 6 9.04 20.79 -31.69
CA TYR A 6 8.55 21.41 -30.46
C TYR A 6 7.39 20.67 -29.80
N VAL A 7 6.64 19.86 -30.55
CA VAL A 7 5.45 19.17 -29.99
C VAL A 7 5.83 17.99 -29.10
N PHE A 8 7.00 17.36 -29.34
CA PHE A 8 7.44 16.20 -28.55
C PHE A 8 8.02 16.55 -27.17
N ILE A 9 8.55 17.76 -27.00
CA ILE A 9 9.10 18.20 -25.70
C ILE A 9 7.98 18.64 -24.76
N VAL A 10 6.89 19.21 -25.29
CA VAL A 10 5.76 19.69 -24.48
C VAL A 10 4.88 18.55 -23.97
N THR A 11 4.80 17.41 -24.66
CA THR A 11 4.05 16.24 -24.19
C THR A 11 4.79 15.40 -23.14
N SER A 12 6.11 15.46 -23.09
CA SER A 12 6.91 14.67 -22.14
C SER A 12 7.04 15.32 -20.75
N LEU A 13 6.75 16.62 -20.64
CA LEU A 13 6.88 17.38 -19.39
C LEU A 13 5.60 17.41 -18.54
N LEU A 14 4.49 16.83 -19.03
CA LEU A 14 3.17 16.87 -18.38
C LEU A 14 2.80 15.61 -17.57
N ILE A 15 3.67 14.60 -17.51
CA ILE A 15 3.39 13.33 -16.82
C ILE A 15 3.96 13.29 -15.39
N PHE A 16 4.79 14.26 -14.99
CA PHE A 16 5.49 14.22 -13.69
C PHE A 16 4.88 15.05 -12.55
N ILE A 17 3.62 15.53 -12.66
CA ILE A 17 3.02 16.39 -11.61
C ILE A 17 2.02 15.64 -10.70
N LEU A 18 1.74 14.35 -10.93
CA LEU A 18 0.88 13.58 -10.00
C LEU A 18 1.64 12.92 -8.84
N ALA A 19 2.95 13.07 -8.77
CA ALA A 19 3.72 12.81 -7.54
C ALA A 19 3.81 14.06 -6.64
N ALA A 20 2.83 14.97 -6.73
CA ALA A 20 2.52 15.85 -5.63
C ALA A 20 2.02 14.97 -4.48
N CYS A 21 3.01 14.49 -3.73
CA CYS A 21 2.93 13.97 -2.38
C CYS A 21 1.83 14.73 -1.65
N ASN A 22 0.63 14.15 -1.65
CA ASN A 22 -0.43 14.61 -0.79
C ASN A 22 0.08 14.27 0.60
N LYS A 23 0.73 15.25 1.22
CA LYS A 23 0.90 15.31 2.66
C LYS A 23 -0.51 15.44 3.21
N ASN A 24 -1.27 14.35 3.16
CA ASN A 24 -2.37 14.16 4.06
C ASN A 24 -1.69 14.16 5.42
N GLU A 25 -1.74 15.33 6.02
CA GLU A 25 -1.88 15.54 7.44
C GLU A 25 -2.11 14.20 8.12
N LEU A 26 -1.06 13.64 8.71
CA LEU A 26 -1.20 12.73 9.84
C LEU A 26 -1.80 13.58 10.96
N ASN A 27 -3.09 13.85 10.82
CA ASN A 27 -3.98 14.07 11.93
C ASN A 27 -3.67 12.95 12.93
N GLY A 28 -3.68 13.23 14.23
CA GLY A 28 -3.21 12.33 15.30
C GLY A 28 -3.98 11.02 15.47
N ASN A 29 -4.55 10.48 14.39
CA ASN A 29 -5.34 9.28 14.32
C ASN A 29 -4.44 8.04 14.40
N SER A 30 -4.95 7.02 15.08
CA SER A 30 -4.26 5.73 15.19
C SER A 30 -4.16 5.04 13.81
N SER A 31 -3.27 4.05 13.68
CA SER A 31 -3.22 3.25 12.45
C SER A 31 -4.53 2.49 12.21
N ALA A 32 -5.22 2.10 13.28
CA ALA A 32 -6.54 1.48 13.22
C ALA A 32 -7.60 2.45 12.67
N GLU A 33 -7.63 3.69 13.16
CA GLU A 33 -8.56 4.72 12.68
C GLU A 33 -8.30 5.06 11.21
N HIS A 34 -7.03 5.17 10.82
CA HIS A 34 -6.66 5.34 9.41
C HIS A 34 -7.17 4.17 8.57
N TRP A 35 -6.84 2.92 8.93
CA TRP A 35 -7.29 1.74 8.20
C TRP A 35 -8.82 1.66 8.07
N ASN A 36 -9.54 1.92 9.16
CA ASN A 36 -10.99 1.85 9.20
C ASN A 36 -11.67 2.99 8.43
N SER A 37 -10.97 4.09 8.17
CA SER A 37 -11.47 5.19 7.33
C SER A 37 -11.41 4.89 5.82
N LEU A 38 -10.63 3.89 5.41
CA LEU A 38 -10.42 3.56 4.01
C LEU A 38 -11.57 2.72 3.44
N ASP A 39 -11.92 3.00 2.19
CA ASP A 39 -12.81 2.11 1.43
C ASP A 39 -12.07 0.84 0.97
N ARG A 40 -12.84 -0.14 0.48
CA ARG A 40 -12.29 -1.45 0.05
C ARG A 40 -11.25 -1.33 -1.06
N ASN A 41 -11.39 -0.38 -1.98
CA ASN A 41 -10.45 -0.18 -3.08
C ASN A 41 -9.14 0.45 -2.58
N GLN A 42 -9.22 1.42 -1.68
CA GLN A 42 -8.06 2.02 -1.03
C GLN A 42 -7.29 1.00 -0.18
N LYS A 43 -8.01 0.14 0.57
CA LYS A 43 -7.42 -0.99 1.30
C LYS A 43 -6.70 -1.95 0.35
N HIS A 44 -7.36 -2.33 -0.76
CA HIS A 44 -6.76 -3.19 -1.76
C HIS A 44 -5.49 -2.60 -2.36
N ILE A 45 -5.48 -1.32 -2.75
CA ILE A 45 -4.28 -0.65 -3.27
C ILE A 45 -3.15 -0.70 -2.24
N GLN A 46 -3.42 -0.37 -0.98
CA GLN A 46 -2.37 -0.39 0.07
C GLN A 46 -1.81 -1.80 0.28
N VAL A 47 -2.67 -2.81 0.41
CA VAL A 47 -2.19 -4.19 0.56
C VAL A 47 -1.42 -4.63 -0.68
N ALA A 48 -1.94 -4.40 -1.88
CA ALA A 48 -1.28 -4.80 -3.13
C ALA A 48 0.11 -4.18 -3.27
N THR A 49 0.27 -2.89 -2.96
CA THR A 49 1.57 -2.20 -2.96
C THR A 49 2.55 -2.86 -1.99
N GLU A 50 2.12 -3.10 -0.76
CA GLU A 50 2.98 -3.70 0.28
C GLU A 50 3.39 -5.15 -0.06
N LEU A 51 2.46 -5.95 -0.61
CA LEU A 51 2.77 -7.30 -1.07
C LEU A 51 3.73 -7.28 -2.26
N GLU A 52 3.61 -6.33 -3.17
CA GLU A 52 4.54 -6.19 -4.30
C GLU A 52 5.95 -5.77 -3.87
N GLU A 53 6.05 -4.86 -2.90
CA GLU A 53 7.35 -4.50 -2.30
C GLU A 53 8.01 -5.69 -1.61
N LEU A 54 7.21 -6.53 -0.91
CA LEU A 54 7.69 -7.77 -0.31
C LEU A 54 8.16 -8.76 -1.37
N ARG A 55 7.40 -8.98 -2.45
CA ARG A 55 7.81 -9.85 -3.57
C ARG A 55 9.12 -9.37 -4.20
N SER A 56 9.22 -8.06 -4.44
CA SER A 56 10.43 -7.41 -4.96
C SER A 56 11.63 -7.56 -4.03
N SER A 57 11.38 -7.72 -2.73
CA SER A 57 12.40 -7.97 -1.70
C SER A 57 12.77 -9.45 -1.53
N GLY A 58 12.26 -10.34 -2.37
CA GLY A 58 12.57 -11.77 -2.33
C GLY A 58 11.71 -12.57 -1.36
N PHE A 59 10.50 -12.10 -1.02
CA PHE A 59 9.53 -12.89 -0.28
C PHE A 59 8.55 -13.58 -1.24
N THR A 60 8.14 -14.80 -0.87
CA THR A 60 7.03 -15.51 -1.50
C THR A 60 5.75 -15.27 -0.69
N ILE A 61 4.66 -14.96 -1.40
CA ILE A 61 3.34 -14.68 -0.82
C ILE A 61 2.35 -15.66 -1.42
N ILE A 62 1.77 -16.53 -0.60
CA ILE A 62 0.97 -17.68 -1.07
C ILE A 62 -0.55 -17.47 -0.98
N VAL A 63 -0.96 -16.25 -0.64
CA VAL A 63 -2.37 -15.83 -0.54
C VAL A 63 -2.58 -14.51 -1.27
N GLU A 64 -3.84 -14.22 -1.60
CA GLU A 64 -4.24 -12.99 -2.29
C GLU A 64 -4.41 -11.81 -1.32
N GLU A 65 -4.50 -10.60 -1.88
CA GLU A 65 -4.61 -9.34 -1.15
C GLU A 65 -5.83 -9.33 -0.21
N TYR A 66 -6.96 -9.90 -0.65
CA TYR A 66 -8.19 -9.92 0.15
C TYR A 66 -8.04 -10.70 1.46
N TYR A 67 -7.19 -11.72 1.51
CA TYR A 67 -6.88 -12.40 2.76
C TYR A 67 -6.28 -11.43 3.78
N PHE A 68 -5.33 -10.59 3.37
CA PHE A 68 -4.72 -9.61 4.27
C PHE A 68 -5.69 -8.51 4.65
N ILE A 69 -6.58 -8.08 3.75
CA ILE A 69 -7.62 -7.10 4.07
C ILE A 69 -8.51 -7.63 5.20
N ASP A 70 -9.01 -8.85 5.10
CA ASP A 70 -9.89 -9.44 6.11
C ASP A 70 -9.15 -9.60 7.46
N GLN A 71 -7.88 -9.99 7.43
CA GLN A 71 -7.05 -10.11 8.64
C GLN A 71 -6.74 -8.75 9.29
N LEU A 72 -6.49 -7.71 8.49
CA LEU A 72 -6.27 -6.35 8.97
C LEU A 72 -7.55 -5.75 9.54
N ASP A 73 -8.70 -6.00 8.91
CA ASP A 73 -10.01 -5.62 9.41
C ASP A 73 -10.24 -6.24 10.79
N ALA A 74 -10.03 -7.55 10.95
CA ALA A 74 -10.12 -8.21 12.26
C ALA A 74 -9.14 -7.59 13.27
N TYR A 75 -7.87 -7.46 12.89
CA TYR A 75 -6.81 -6.95 13.76
C TYR A 75 -7.11 -5.54 14.30
N TYR A 76 -7.50 -4.60 13.44
CA TYR A 76 -7.75 -3.22 13.84
C TYR A 76 -9.13 -3.01 14.48
N ASN A 77 -10.12 -3.85 14.19
CA ASN A 77 -11.39 -3.86 14.93
C ASN A 77 -11.21 -4.36 16.37
N ASP A 78 -10.36 -5.38 16.58
CA ASP A 78 -10.02 -5.88 17.91
C ASP A 78 -9.08 -4.91 18.67
N ASN A 79 -8.38 -4.04 17.94
CA ASN A 79 -7.40 -3.09 18.49
C ASN A 79 -7.66 -1.66 17.99
N PRO A 80 -8.77 -1.01 18.38
CA PRO A 80 -9.19 0.29 17.83
C PRO A 80 -8.23 1.46 18.16
N SER A 81 -7.42 1.34 19.21
CA SER A 81 -6.34 2.28 19.52
C SER A 81 -4.96 1.81 19.00
N GLY A 82 -4.96 0.84 18.09
CA GLY A 82 -3.77 0.19 17.56
C GLY A 82 -2.93 1.15 16.72
N ASN A 83 -1.67 1.31 17.10
CA ASN A 83 -0.69 2.16 16.40
C ASN A 83 0.33 1.36 15.58
N LEU A 84 0.10 0.05 15.41
CA LEU A 84 0.95 -0.74 14.52
C LEU A 84 0.68 -0.28 13.09
N SER A 85 1.70 0.20 12.39
CA SER A 85 1.57 0.60 10.99
C SER A 85 1.11 -0.57 10.12
N ILE A 86 0.37 -0.27 9.05
CA ILE A 86 -0.22 -1.27 8.15
C ILE A 86 0.86 -2.21 7.60
N HIS A 87 2.00 -1.67 7.15
CA HIS A 87 3.13 -2.48 6.68
C HIS A 87 3.63 -3.49 7.74
N LYS A 88 3.69 -3.08 9.03
CA LYS A 88 4.11 -3.98 10.11
C LYS A 88 3.03 -5.00 10.43
N ALA A 89 1.76 -4.60 10.36
CA ALA A 89 0.64 -5.49 10.57
C ALA A 89 0.60 -6.58 9.48
N ILE A 90 0.78 -6.23 8.21
CA ILE A 90 0.88 -7.20 7.09
C ILE A 90 2.00 -8.21 7.33
N ARG A 91 3.22 -7.73 7.65
CA ARG A 91 4.35 -8.62 7.95
C ARG A 91 4.09 -9.50 9.17
N LYS A 92 3.52 -8.94 10.24
CA LYS A 92 3.17 -9.69 11.46
C LYS A 92 2.18 -10.79 11.15
N ILE A 93 1.08 -10.47 10.47
CA ILE A 93 0.05 -11.42 10.05
C ILE A 93 0.68 -12.50 9.19
N GLY A 94 1.33 -12.14 8.08
CA GLY A 94 1.83 -13.13 7.13
C GLY A 94 2.94 -14.01 7.68
N ASN A 95 3.79 -13.51 8.59
CA ASN A 95 4.76 -14.35 9.30
C ASN A 95 4.05 -15.30 10.29
N SER A 96 3.05 -14.82 11.03
CA SER A 96 2.34 -15.62 12.02
C SER A 96 1.48 -16.73 11.41
N THR A 97 0.98 -16.52 10.19
CA THR A 97 0.14 -17.47 9.47
C THR A 97 0.91 -18.28 8.43
N GLY A 98 2.20 -17.97 8.23
CA GLY A 98 3.06 -18.63 7.25
C GLY A 98 2.72 -18.28 5.80
N THR A 99 1.94 -17.22 5.56
CA THR A 99 1.55 -16.78 4.22
C THR A 99 2.58 -15.88 3.54
N ILE A 100 3.53 -15.33 4.30
CA ILE A 100 4.74 -14.66 3.81
C ILE A 100 5.94 -15.51 4.20
N GLN A 101 6.76 -15.89 3.23
CA GLN A 101 7.93 -16.74 3.40
C GLN A 101 9.14 -16.12 2.70
N VAL A 102 10.34 -16.36 3.21
CA VAL A 102 11.56 -16.02 2.46
C VAL A 102 11.65 -16.96 1.26
N SER A 103 11.82 -16.41 0.05
CA SER A 103 12.04 -17.24 -1.13
C SER A 103 13.36 -17.98 -0.99
N ASN A 104 13.31 -19.31 -1.07
CA ASN A 104 14.50 -20.18 -1.06
C ASN A 104 15.20 -20.21 -2.41
#